data_AF-A0A087N7S2-F1
#
_entry.id   AF-A0A087N7S2-F1
#
_cell.length_a   1.000
_cell.length_b   1.000
_cell.length_c   1.000
_cell.angle_alpha   90.00
_cell.angle_beta   90.00
_cell.angle_gamma   90.00
#
_symmetry.space_group_name_H-M   'P 1'
#
loop_
_entity.id
_entity.type
_entity.pdbx_description
1 polymer ?
#
loop_
_entity_poly.entity_id
_entity_poly.type
_entity_poly.pdbx_seq_one_letter_code
_entity_poly.pdbx_strand_id
1 'polypeptide(L)'
;MYEARKRVFIDLLRWDIPVLAGRYEIDQFDGPSTIYLIAAERDGTHLGSMRLLPTSGPNLLGDIFPELCDLAPPASTTIWEISRFCLSRDLRAAERRQVRDHLVTMAASFALEEGIESYCCVADMPWFSQILSFGWECRPLGLPRTLACGMLGAMQIIISEDTPALMQAAGVWRPAPAQFAAVAAA
;
A
#
# COMPACT_ATOMS: atom_id res chain seq x y z
N MET A 1 -14.46 3.32 -0.66
CA MET A 1 -12.99 3.45 -0.50
C MET A 1 -12.57 4.85 0.00
N TYR A 2 -12.72 5.94 -0.77
CA TYR A 2 -12.23 7.28 -0.36
C TYR A 2 -12.80 7.81 0.97
N GLU A 3 -14.05 7.47 1.29
CA GLU A 3 -14.65 7.78 2.59
C GLU A 3 -13.98 6.98 3.74
N ALA A 4 -13.66 5.70 3.50
CA ALA A 4 -12.92 4.88 4.46
C ALA A 4 -11.49 5.40 4.67
N ARG A 5 -10.85 5.86 3.59
CA ARG A 5 -9.53 6.52 3.66
C ARG A 5 -9.56 7.75 4.57
N LYS A 6 -10.55 8.64 4.44
CA LYS A 6 -10.75 9.78 5.38
C LYS A 6 -10.88 9.29 6.83
N ARG A 7 -11.73 8.28 7.08
CA ARG A 7 -11.95 7.72 8.43
C ARG A 7 -10.66 7.16 9.06
N VAL A 8 -9.71 6.70 8.25
CA VAL A 8 -8.43 6.14 8.70
C VAL A 8 -7.35 7.22 8.79
N PHE A 9 -6.99 7.84 7.68
CA PHE A 9 -5.82 8.73 7.62
C PHE A 9 -6.06 10.06 8.34
N ILE A 10 -7.29 10.58 8.29
CA ILE A 10 -7.61 11.91 8.85
C ILE A 10 -8.28 11.77 10.21
N ASP A 11 -9.35 10.99 10.32
CA ASP A 11 -10.12 10.94 11.57
C ASP A 11 -9.41 10.16 12.68
N LEU A 12 -8.68 9.11 12.33
CA LEU A 12 -7.96 8.26 13.28
C LEU A 12 -6.49 8.67 13.41
N LEU A 13 -5.75 8.71 12.30
CA LEU A 13 -4.31 9.00 12.31
C LEU A 13 -3.99 10.50 12.36
N ARG A 14 -4.99 11.38 12.20
CA ARG A 14 -4.83 12.84 12.29
C ARG A 14 -3.82 13.42 11.31
N TRP A 15 -3.66 12.79 10.15
CA TRP A 15 -2.81 13.34 9.09
C TRP A 15 -3.44 14.62 8.55
N ASP A 16 -2.61 15.63 8.35
CA ASP A 16 -2.99 16.91 7.75
C ASP A 16 -2.93 16.79 6.23
N ILE A 17 -3.98 16.21 5.64
CA ILE A 17 -4.10 15.94 4.21
C ILE A 17 -5.48 16.39 3.68
N PRO A 18 -5.60 16.69 2.37
CA PRO A 18 -6.82 17.27 1.79
C PRO A 18 -8.08 16.42 1.99
N VAL A 19 -9.22 17.11 2.18
CA VAL A 19 -10.55 16.51 2.22
C VAL A 19 -11.41 17.11 1.12
N LEU A 20 -11.81 16.28 0.15
CA LEU A 20 -12.76 16.68 -0.87
C LEU A 20 -14.19 16.61 -0.33
N ALA A 21 -14.94 17.70 -0.52
CA ALA A 21 -16.34 17.84 -0.11
C ALA A 21 -16.61 17.48 1.38
N GLY A 22 -15.62 17.64 2.25
CA GLY A 22 -15.71 17.27 3.66
C GLY A 22 -15.84 15.76 3.94
N ARG A 23 -15.82 14.91 2.90
CA ARG A 23 -16.19 13.49 3.00
C ARG A 23 -15.15 12.51 2.48
N TYR A 24 -14.37 12.90 1.49
CA TYR A 24 -13.46 11.99 0.80
C TYR A 24 -12.01 12.41 0.99
N GLU A 25 -11.14 11.46 1.30
CA GLU A 25 -9.69 11.68 1.22
C GLU A 25 -9.25 11.29 -0.19
N ILE A 26 -8.86 12.31 -0.96
CA ILE A 26 -8.38 12.23 -2.34
C ILE A 26 -7.21 13.21 -2.44
N ASP A 27 -6.07 12.77 -2.93
CA ASP A 27 -4.87 13.59 -3.12
C ASP A 27 -4.47 13.69 -4.61
N GLN A 28 -3.39 14.41 -4.89
CA GLN A 28 -2.92 14.65 -6.26
C GLN A 28 -2.44 13.39 -6.99
N PHE A 29 -2.24 12.29 -6.28
CA PHE A 29 -1.81 11.01 -6.84
C PHE A 29 -3.00 10.10 -7.13
N ASP A 30 -4.25 10.52 -6.88
CA ASP A 30 -5.44 9.78 -7.27
C ASP A 30 -5.87 10.23 -8.68
N GLY A 31 -5.23 9.68 -9.71
CA GLY A 31 -5.43 10.08 -11.12
C GLY A 31 -5.48 8.90 -12.10
N PRO A 32 -5.57 9.15 -13.43
CA PRO A 32 -5.88 8.11 -14.42
C PRO A 32 -4.90 6.91 -14.47
N SER A 33 -3.65 7.11 -14.05
CA SER A 33 -2.63 6.06 -13.98
C SER A 33 -2.63 5.27 -12.66
N THR A 34 -3.53 5.61 -11.74
CA THR A 34 -3.62 4.99 -10.42
C THR A 34 -4.39 3.70 -10.46
N ILE A 35 -3.85 2.66 -9.86
CA ILE A 35 -4.54 1.38 -9.68
C ILE A 35 -4.87 1.21 -8.21
N TYR A 36 -6.11 0.79 -7.93
CA TYR A 36 -6.49 0.36 -6.59
C TYR A 36 -6.69 -1.14 -6.56
N LEU A 37 -6.08 -1.79 -5.57
CA LEU A 37 -6.45 -3.13 -5.16
C LEU A 37 -7.49 -3.00 -4.06
N ILE A 38 -8.69 -3.57 -4.29
CA ILE A 38 -9.82 -3.43 -3.38
C ILE A 38 -10.32 -4.81 -2.94
N ALA A 39 -10.45 -4.98 -1.63
CA ALA A 39 -11.19 -6.07 -1.00
C ALA A 39 -12.58 -5.54 -0.59
N ALA A 40 -13.63 -6.20 -1.07
CA ALA A 40 -15.01 -5.83 -0.78
C ALA A 40 -15.89 -7.06 -0.54
N GLU A 41 -17.02 -6.84 0.13
CA GLU A 41 -18.11 -7.80 0.21
C GLU A 41 -18.88 -7.89 -1.12
N ARG A 42 -19.75 -8.90 -1.23
CA ARG A 42 -20.59 -9.11 -2.43
C ARG A 42 -21.54 -7.97 -2.73
N ASP A 43 -21.94 -7.23 -1.71
CA ASP A 43 -22.81 -6.06 -1.83
C ASP A 43 -22.04 -4.75 -2.14
N GLY A 44 -20.71 -4.84 -2.33
CA GLY A 44 -19.83 -3.71 -2.58
C GLY A 44 -19.33 -3.00 -1.33
N THR A 45 -19.64 -3.50 -0.12
CA THR A 45 -19.10 -2.94 1.13
C THR A 45 -17.58 -3.03 1.14
N HIS A 46 -16.91 -1.90 1.32
CA HIS A 46 -15.45 -1.83 1.34
C HIS A 46 -14.88 -2.44 2.63
N LEU A 47 -14.01 -3.44 2.48
CA LEU A 47 -13.31 -4.09 3.58
C LEU A 47 -11.89 -3.56 3.73
N GLY A 48 -11.21 -3.33 2.61
CA GLY A 48 -9.89 -2.73 2.59
C GLY A 48 -9.41 -2.41 1.19
N SER A 49 -8.34 -1.62 1.09
CA SER A 49 -7.73 -1.26 -0.19
C SER A 49 -6.28 -0.85 -0.04
N MET A 50 -5.55 -0.84 -1.14
CA MET A 50 -4.29 -0.10 -1.29
C MET A 50 -4.23 0.57 -2.66
N ARG A 51 -3.35 1.55 -2.80
CA ARG A 51 -3.07 2.27 -4.03
C ARG A 51 -1.73 1.83 -4.59
N LEU A 52 -1.66 1.64 -5.91
CA LEU A 52 -0.46 1.36 -6.69
C LEU A 52 -0.22 2.49 -7.70
N LEU A 53 1.03 2.96 -7.80
CA LEU A 53 1.45 4.02 -8.73
C LEU A 53 2.75 3.62 -9.44
N PRO A 54 2.88 3.79 -10.76
CA PRO A 54 4.17 3.62 -11.44
C PRO A 54 5.17 4.67 -10.93
N THR A 55 6.39 4.25 -10.58
CA THR A 55 7.43 5.21 -10.14
C THR A 55 8.01 6.05 -11.28
N SER A 56 7.73 5.69 -12.54
CA SER A 56 8.04 6.51 -13.71
C SER A 56 7.21 7.81 -13.81
N GLY A 57 6.19 7.97 -12.97
CA GLY A 57 5.39 9.18 -12.84
C GLY A 57 5.35 9.74 -11.41
N PRO A 58 4.50 10.75 -11.16
CA PRO A 58 4.33 11.35 -9.84
C PRO A 58 3.95 10.31 -8.78
N ASN A 59 4.62 10.32 -7.64
CA ASN A 59 4.42 9.39 -6.54
C ASN A 59 4.85 9.99 -5.19
N LEU A 60 4.36 9.41 -4.09
CA LEU A 60 4.57 9.91 -2.74
C LEU A 60 6.06 9.91 -2.35
N LEU A 61 6.79 8.83 -2.65
CA LEU A 61 8.20 8.73 -2.27
C LEU A 61 9.06 9.75 -3.02
N GLY A 62 8.87 9.87 -4.34
CA GLY A 62 9.63 10.78 -5.19
C GLY A 62 9.32 12.26 -4.96
N ASP A 63 8.04 12.60 -4.77
CA ASP A 63 7.60 13.99 -4.74
C ASP A 63 7.47 14.58 -3.32
N ILE A 64 7.22 13.75 -2.30
CA ILE A 64 6.93 14.22 -0.94
C ILE A 64 8.00 13.81 0.07
N PHE A 65 8.59 12.61 -0.08
CA PHE A 65 9.59 12.10 0.87
C PHE A 65 10.92 11.63 0.23
N PRO A 66 11.49 12.37 -0.75
CA PRO A 66 12.71 11.93 -1.41
C PRO A 66 13.90 11.79 -0.44
N GLU A 67 13.89 12.53 0.67
CA GLU A 67 14.93 12.49 1.70
C GLU A 67 15.01 11.15 2.46
N LEU A 68 13.99 10.30 2.36
CA LEU A 68 14.00 8.95 2.97
C LEU A 68 14.87 7.95 2.20
N CYS A 69 15.39 8.33 1.03
CA CYS A 69 16.31 7.52 0.25
C CYS A 69 17.75 8.02 0.41
N ASP A 70 18.70 7.11 0.59
CA ASP A 70 20.14 7.42 0.61
C ASP A 70 20.65 7.75 -0.81
N LEU A 71 19.98 7.19 -1.82
CA LEU A 71 20.16 7.48 -3.25
C LEU A 71 18.91 8.16 -3.82
N ALA A 72 18.91 8.48 -5.11
CA ALA A 72 17.72 8.99 -5.76
C ALA A 72 16.54 7.99 -5.61
N PRO A 73 15.30 8.47 -5.35
CA PRO A 73 14.12 7.62 -5.33
C PRO A 73 13.97 6.82 -6.63
N PRO A 74 13.38 5.60 -6.59
CA PRO A 74 13.12 4.81 -7.77
C PRO A 74 12.30 5.60 -8.81
N ALA A 75 12.71 5.50 -10.07
CA ALA A 75 11.98 6.04 -11.23
C ALA A 75 12.06 5.04 -12.38
N SER A 76 11.17 4.03 -12.36
CA SER A 76 11.19 2.90 -13.28
C SER A 76 9.78 2.52 -13.74
N THR A 77 9.69 1.90 -14.92
CA THR A 77 8.46 1.27 -15.41
C THR A 77 8.17 -0.07 -14.73
N THR A 78 9.19 -0.72 -14.14
CA THR A 78 9.09 -2.02 -13.45
C THR A 78 9.03 -1.89 -11.92
N ILE A 79 9.14 -0.67 -11.39
CA ILE A 79 9.04 -0.40 -9.94
C ILE A 79 7.82 0.47 -9.69
N TRP A 80 6.96 0.05 -8.77
CA TRP A 80 5.71 0.74 -8.45
C TRP A 80 5.67 1.13 -6.97
N GLU A 81 5.00 2.22 -6.61
CA GLU A 81 4.75 2.58 -5.22
C GLU A 81 3.49 1.89 -4.70
N ILE A 82 3.55 1.31 -3.50
CA ILE A 82 2.37 1.00 -2.68
C ILE A 82 2.14 2.14 -1.68
N SER A 83 0.95 2.75 -1.71
CA SER A 83 0.52 3.72 -0.72
C SER A 83 -0.95 3.52 -0.31
N ARG A 84 -1.43 4.30 0.68
CA ARG A 84 -2.82 4.29 1.15
C ARG A 84 -3.37 2.90 1.52
N PHE A 85 -2.57 2.07 2.20
CA PHE A 85 -3.03 0.81 2.77
C PHE A 85 -4.09 1.08 3.85
N CYS A 86 -5.35 0.80 3.52
CA CYS A 86 -6.51 1.21 4.30
C CYS A 86 -7.39 0.00 4.59
N LEU A 87 -7.56 -0.32 5.88
CA LEU A 87 -8.49 -1.35 6.34
C LEU A 87 -9.72 -0.69 6.98
N SER A 88 -10.91 -1.18 6.64
CA SER A 88 -12.15 -0.68 7.23
C SER A 88 -12.10 -0.74 8.76
N ARG A 89 -12.63 0.31 9.39
CA ARG A 89 -12.68 0.46 10.84
C ARG A 89 -13.76 -0.40 11.49
N ASP A 90 -14.72 -0.87 10.70
CA ASP A 90 -15.86 -1.63 11.18
C ASP A 90 -15.53 -3.13 11.31
N LEU A 91 -14.33 -3.54 10.88
CA LEU A 91 -13.82 -4.90 10.98
C LEU A 91 -13.26 -5.23 12.36
N ARG A 92 -13.55 -6.44 12.86
CA ARG A 92 -12.92 -6.99 14.06
C ARG A 92 -11.47 -7.37 13.78
N ALA A 93 -10.68 -7.56 14.84
CA ALA A 93 -9.25 -7.83 14.72
C ALA A 93 -8.90 -9.05 13.84
N ALA A 94 -9.70 -10.13 13.91
CA ALA A 94 -9.50 -11.31 13.07
C ALA A 94 -9.78 -11.03 11.59
N GLU A 95 -10.88 -10.33 11.30
CA GLU A 95 -11.27 -9.93 9.94
C GLU A 95 -10.26 -8.95 9.35
N ARG A 96 -9.77 -7.98 10.14
CA ARG A 96 -8.70 -7.06 9.70
C ARG A 96 -7.44 -7.79 9.28
N ARG A 97 -7.02 -8.81 10.04
CA ARG A 97 -5.87 -9.65 9.67
C ARG A 97 -6.13 -10.41 8.37
N GLN A 98 -7.30 -11.01 8.23
CA GLN A 98 -7.67 -11.70 7.00
C GLN A 98 -7.65 -10.75 5.79
N VAL A 99 -8.32 -9.59 5.87
CA VAL A 99 -8.35 -8.60 4.78
C VAL A 99 -6.96 -8.08 4.45
N ARG A 100 -6.12 -7.83 5.47
CA ARG A 100 -4.71 -7.46 5.29
C ARG A 100 -3.97 -8.52 4.48
N ASP A 101 -4.05 -9.78 4.92
CA ASP A 101 -3.37 -10.91 4.29
C ASP A 101 -3.80 -11.08 2.82
N HIS A 102 -5.11 -10.93 2.53
CA HIS A 102 -5.60 -10.95 1.15
C HIS A 102 -5.04 -9.79 0.34
N LEU A 103 -5.05 -8.55 0.86
CA LEU A 103 -4.53 -7.39 0.14
C LEU A 103 -3.05 -7.52 -0.19
N VAL A 104 -2.21 -7.99 0.75
CA VAL A 104 -0.78 -8.19 0.47
C VAL A 104 -0.54 -9.36 -0.49
N THR A 105 -1.35 -10.43 -0.43
CA THR A 105 -1.32 -11.49 -1.47
C THR A 105 -1.70 -10.93 -2.83
N MET A 106 -2.75 -10.11 -2.92
CA MET A 106 -3.15 -9.46 -4.17
C MET A 106 -2.04 -8.59 -4.75
N ALA A 107 -1.32 -7.84 -3.92
CA ALA A 107 -0.20 -7.02 -4.39
C ALA A 107 0.93 -7.87 -4.99
N ALA A 108 1.26 -9.00 -4.36
CA ALA A 108 2.26 -9.93 -4.88
C ALA A 108 1.80 -10.59 -6.19
N SER A 109 0.56 -11.10 -6.25
CA SER A 109 -0.01 -11.69 -7.47
C SER A 109 -0.07 -10.70 -8.62
N PHE A 110 -0.57 -9.48 -8.36
CA PHE A 110 -0.65 -8.42 -9.36
C PHE A 110 0.74 -8.06 -9.92
N ALA A 111 1.76 -7.99 -9.06
CA ALA A 111 3.12 -7.72 -9.52
C ALA A 111 3.66 -8.82 -10.44
N LEU A 112 3.42 -10.09 -10.10
CA LEU A 112 3.85 -11.22 -10.93
C LEU A 112 3.12 -11.25 -12.29
N GLU A 113 1.82 -10.95 -12.28
CA GLU A 113 0.99 -10.92 -13.49
C GLU A 113 1.38 -9.77 -14.45
N GLU A 114 1.67 -8.59 -13.90
CA GLU A 114 1.99 -7.38 -14.67
C GLU A 114 3.50 -7.16 -14.90
N GLY A 115 4.36 -8.07 -14.44
CA GLY A 115 5.81 -7.95 -14.60
C GLY A 115 6.45 -6.82 -13.78
N ILE A 116 5.87 -6.50 -12.62
CA ILE A 116 6.45 -5.54 -11.66
C ILE A 116 7.52 -6.27 -10.85
N GLU A 117 8.77 -5.82 -10.93
CA GLU A 117 9.91 -6.45 -10.28
C GLU A 117 9.99 -6.10 -8.78
N SER A 118 9.49 -4.93 -8.40
CA SER A 118 9.45 -4.52 -6.99
C SER A 118 8.45 -3.40 -6.74
N TYR A 119 8.05 -3.29 -5.47
CA TYR A 119 7.37 -2.12 -4.96
C TYR A 119 8.32 -1.22 -4.15
N CYS A 120 8.00 0.06 -4.03
CA CYS A 120 8.52 0.93 -2.97
C CYS A 120 7.37 1.42 -2.09
N CYS A 121 7.65 1.78 -0.84
CA CYS A 121 6.65 2.42 0.02
C CYS A 121 7.30 3.28 1.11
N VAL A 122 6.53 4.24 1.60
CA VAL A 122 6.81 5.01 2.82
C VAL A 122 5.89 4.50 3.92
N ALA A 123 6.46 4.21 5.09
CA ALA A 123 5.73 3.68 6.23
C ALA A 123 6.17 4.34 7.53
N ASP A 124 5.23 4.50 8.48
CA ASP A 124 5.60 4.71 9.87
C ASP A 124 6.24 3.44 10.45
N MET A 125 6.98 3.56 11.55
CA MET A 125 7.72 2.42 12.09
C MET A 125 6.86 1.20 12.50
N PRO A 126 5.67 1.37 13.10
CA PRO A 126 4.77 0.25 13.37
C PRO A 126 4.35 -0.51 12.10
N TRP A 127 3.99 0.19 11.03
CA TRP A 127 3.63 -0.43 9.76
C TRP A 127 4.85 -1.01 9.05
N PHE A 128 5.99 -0.32 9.08
CA PHE A 128 7.27 -0.80 8.56
C PHE A 128 7.61 -2.18 9.14
N SER A 129 7.51 -2.35 10.46
CA SER A 129 7.73 -3.64 11.12
C SER A 129 6.72 -4.71 10.71
N GLN A 130 5.47 -4.34 10.41
CA GLN A 130 4.48 -5.31 9.91
C GLN A 130 4.81 -5.77 8.49
N ILE A 131 5.26 -4.86 7.61
CA ILE A 131 5.65 -5.20 6.24
C ILE A 131 6.75 -6.27 6.24
N LEU A 132 7.76 -6.10 7.09
CA LEU A 132 8.85 -7.07 7.25
C LEU A 132 8.38 -8.48 7.68
N SER A 133 7.18 -8.58 8.26
CA SER A 133 6.61 -9.87 8.71
C SER A 133 5.80 -10.60 7.65
N PHE A 134 5.55 -10.00 6.48
CA PHE A 134 4.68 -10.60 5.45
C PHE A 134 5.34 -11.72 4.64
N GLY A 135 6.64 -11.95 4.82
CA GLY A 135 7.41 -12.87 3.98
C GLY A 135 7.83 -12.25 2.64
N TRP A 136 7.70 -10.93 2.50
CA TRP A 136 8.29 -10.19 1.38
C TRP A 136 9.78 -9.95 1.59
N GLU A 137 10.58 -10.02 0.53
CA GLU A 137 11.98 -9.58 0.58
C GLU A 137 12.03 -8.05 0.57
N CYS A 138 12.36 -7.46 1.72
CA CYS A 138 12.37 -6.01 1.90
C CYS A 138 13.79 -5.48 2.08
N ARG A 139 14.09 -4.35 1.45
CA ARG A 139 15.37 -3.63 1.58
C ARG A 139 15.09 -2.17 1.94
N PRO A 140 15.71 -1.61 3.00
CA PRO A 140 15.57 -0.18 3.27
C PRO A 140 16.17 0.64 2.11
N LEU A 141 15.50 1.72 1.74
CA LEU A 141 16.02 2.67 0.73
C LEU A 141 16.90 3.76 1.36
N GLY A 142 16.84 3.90 2.68
CA GLY A 142 17.67 4.78 3.49
C GLY A 142 17.36 4.61 4.96
N LEU A 143 18.04 5.38 5.82
CA LEU A 143 17.77 5.36 7.25
C LEU A 143 16.41 6.02 7.57
N PRO A 144 15.64 5.48 8.54
CA PRO A 144 14.43 6.15 9.01
C PRO A 144 14.72 7.55 9.53
N ARG A 145 13.81 8.50 9.28
CA ARG A 145 13.95 9.90 9.69
C ARG A 145 12.77 10.33 10.54
N THR A 146 13.03 11.23 11.48
CA THR A 146 11.97 11.93 12.22
C THR A 146 11.56 13.17 11.44
N LEU A 147 10.34 13.17 10.92
CA LEU A 147 9.72 14.27 10.19
C LEU A 147 8.57 14.86 11.01
N ALA A 148 7.97 15.95 10.54
CA ALA A 148 6.86 16.61 11.23
C ALA A 148 5.66 15.66 11.49
N CYS A 149 5.44 14.69 10.60
CA CYS A 149 4.37 13.69 10.69
C CYS A 149 4.76 12.43 11.48
N GLY A 150 5.97 12.36 12.04
CA GLY A 150 6.46 11.23 12.82
C GLY A 150 7.73 10.59 12.26
N MET A 151 8.11 9.45 12.84
CA MET A 151 9.26 8.68 12.35
C MET A 151 8.83 7.79 11.19
N LEU A 152 9.39 8.09 10.00
CA LEU A 152 9.08 7.39 8.76
C LEU A 152 10.33 6.69 8.21
N GLY A 153 10.11 5.60 7.49
CA GLY A 153 11.13 4.92 6.69
C GLY A 153 10.61 4.61 5.29
N ALA A 154 11.54 4.45 4.35
CA ALA A 154 11.25 3.98 3.00
C ALA A 154 11.89 2.61 2.76
N MET A 155 11.19 1.73 2.05
CA MET A 155 11.71 0.42 1.67
C MET A 155 11.32 0.05 0.25
N GLN A 156 12.15 -0.78 -0.37
CA GLN A 156 11.84 -1.53 -1.57
C GLN A 156 11.44 -2.95 -1.19
N ILE A 157 10.42 -3.48 -1.84
CA ILE A 157 9.86 -4.81 -1.66
C ILE A 157 10.05 -5.56 -2.98
N ILE A 158 10.92 -6.56 -3.00
CA ILE A 158 11.24 -7.31 -4.21
C ILE A 158 10.18 -8.38 -4.42
N ILE A 159 9.69 -8.49 -5.65
CA ILE A 159 8.72 -9.50 -6.06
C ILE A 159 9.38 -10.41 -7.10
N SER A 160 9.34 -11.71 -6.82
CA SER A 160 9.92 -12.78 -7.64
C SER A 160 9.03 -14.01 -7.59
N GLU A 161 9.32 -15.01 -8.42
CA GLU A 161 8.61 -16.30 -8.44
C GLU A 161 8.60 -17.01 -7.07
N ASP A 162 9.58 -16.74 -6.20
CA ASP A 162 9.65 -17.30 -4.85
C ASP A 162 8.74 -16.58 -3.83
N THR A 163 8.24 -15.39 -4.17
CA THR A 163 7.47 -14.54 -3.25
C THR A 163 6.24 -15.24 -2.67
N PRO A 164 5.41 -15.97 -3.45
CA PRO A 164 4.30 -16.74 -2.90
C PRO A 164 4.73 -17.76 -1.84
N ALA A 165 5.84 -18.48 -2.07
CA ALA A 165 6.35 -19.48 -1.15
C ALA A 165 6.85 -18.86 0.17
N LEU A 166 7.55 -17.73 0.09
CA LEU A 166 8.02 -16.97 1.26
C LEU A 166 6.83 -16.43 2.08
N MET A 167 5.82 -15.88 1.41
CA MET A 167 4.59 -15.42 2.08
C MET A 167 3.80 -16.57 2.69
N GLN A 168 3.82 -17.76 2.08
CA GLN A 168 3.19 -18.96 2.63
C GLN A 168 3.93 -19.44 3.88
N ALA A 169 5.26 -19.45 3.86
CA ALA A 169 6.07 -19.77 5.04
C ALA A 169 5.84 -18.79 6.20
N ALA A 170 5.59 -17.51 5.89
CA ALA A 170 5.19 -16.50 6.87
C ALA A 170 3.72 -16.62 7.35
N GLY A 171 2.95 -17.54 6.79
CA GLY A 171 1.53 -17.74 7.13
C GLY A 171 0.58 -16.68 6.58
N VAL A 172 1.04 -15.85 5.64
CA VAL A 172 0.29 -14.69 5.10
C VAL A 172 -0.37 -14.99 3.76
N TRP A 173 0.18 -15.88 2.94
CA TRP A 173 -0.37 -16.17 1.60
C TRP A 173 -1.84 -16.64 1.63
N ARG A 174 -2.71 -15.98 0.84
CA ARG A 174 -4.15 -16.32 0.68
C ARG A 174 -4.51 -16.51 -0.80
N PRO A 175 -4.51 -17.74 -1.32
CA PRO A 175 -4.64 -18.03 -2.76
C PRO A 175 -6.06 -17.83 -3.37
N ALA A 176 -7.07 -17.36 -2.62
CA ALA A 176 -8.46 -17.22 -3.11
C ALA A 176 -9.21 -16.01 -2.51
N PRO A 177 -10.14 -15.35 -3.25
CA PRO A 177 -10.73 -14.06 -2.87
C PRO A 177 -11.72 -14.03 -1.71
N ALA A 178 -11.56 -13.03 -0.84
CA ALA A 178 -12.63 -12.04 -0.66
C ALA A 178 -12.78 -11.26 -1.98
N GLN A 179 -14.00 -11.02 -2.46
CA GLN A 179 -14.28 -10.52 -3.82
C GLN A 179 -13.33 -9.38 -4.27
N PHE A 180 -12.68 -9.59 -5.42
CA PHE A 180 -11.58 -8.76 -5.93
C PHE A 180 -12.06 -7.75 -6.99
N ALA A 181 -11.44 -6.58 -7.00
CA ALA A 181 -11.38 -5.70 -8.16
C ALA A 181 -10.07 -4.90 -8.16
N ALA A 182 -9.32 -4.98 -9.27
CA ALA A 182 -8.31 -3.99 -9.62
C ALA A 182 -9.01 -2.95 -10.51
N VAL A 183 -9.04 -1.70 -10.07
CA VAL A 183 -9.81 -0.65 -10.75
C VAL A 183 -8.91 0.56 -10.95
N ALA A 184 -8.83 1.05 -12.19
CA ALA A 184 -8.20 2.33 -12.49
C ALA A 184 -9.01 3.45 -11.83
N ALA A 185 -8.34 4.48 -11.31
CA ALA A 185 -9.07 5.66 -10.85
C ALA A 185 -9.83 6.31 -12.01
N ALA A 186 -11.09 6.70 -11.74
CA ALA A 186 -11.94 7.44 -12.67
C ALA A 186 -11.71 8.95 -12.56
#